data_AF-A0A1G6KY09-F1
#
_entry.id   AF-A0A1G6KY09-F1
#
_cell.length_a   1.000
_cell.length_b   1.000
_cell.length_c   1.000
_cell.angle_alpha   90.00
_cell.angle_beta   90.00
_cell.angle_gamma   90.00
#
_symmetry.space_group_name_H-M   'P 1'
#
loop_
_entity.id
_entity.type
_entity.pdbx_description
1 polymer ?
#
loop_
_entity_poly.entity_id
_entity_poly.type
_entity_poly.pdbx_seq_one_letter_code
_entity_poly.pdbx_strand_id
1 'polypeptide(L)'
;MSNEAGQLTKQTDTVLRNNTVDNVISLMDHKEAKYLKQSQDAQYSTLDQLLKATGTDGMPTMSKHSGNPGSVTYGSGRIKSGGVEVRTSGSFGVVGKGTGNGNIVNEVKEIDFGKHIIKGENGKKQLLPNTKYVTNDNYKYTTDELGRIVNVDAPELVLKKANRNKYAQANVGGRDRLPDDDGGHLIGAQFNGPPDIDNLVPQNSQINRRGGVWYEMETEWANALKEVPPKKVSVSIEPIYSNNSMRPDSFMVEYEIEGQFPVIREIANKSGG
;
A
#
# COMPACT_ATOMS: atom_id res chain seq x y z
N MET A 1 6.81 -34.31 43.49
CA MET A 1 6.26 -32.94 43.69
C MET A 1 6.70 -32.07 42.53
N SER A 2 6.04 -32.20 41.39
CA SER A 2 6.38 -31.47 40.17
C SER A 2 5.15 -31.46 39.27
N ASN A 3 4.13 -30.70 39.68
CA ASN A 3 2.92 -30.43 38.90
C ASN A 3 2.21 -29.23 39.52
N GLU A 4 2.74 -28.02 39.32
CA GLU A 4 2.00 -26.77 39.61
C GLU A 4 2.52 -25.62 38.74
N ALA A 5 3.82 -25.58 38.40
CA ALA A 5 4.39 -24.57 37.51
C ALA A 5 4.01 -24.72 36.01
N GLY A 6 3.54 -25.91 35.59
CA GLY A 6 3.14 -26.18 34.20
C GLY A 6 1.67 -25.88 33.87
N GLN A 7 0.83 -25.65 34.90
CA GLN A 7 -0.59 -25.29 34.71
C GLN A 7 -0.84 -23.78 34.76
N LEU A 8 -0.02 -23.02 35.51
CA LEU A 8 -0.15 -21.56 35.65
C LEU A 8 0.27 -20.77 34.40
N THR A 9 1.18 -21.29 33.58
CA THR A 9 1.58 -20.66 32.30
C THR A 9 0.58 -20.88 31.18
N LYS A 10 -0.14 -22.02 31.17
CA LYS A 10 -1.22 -22.26 30.20
C LYS A 10 -2.50 -21.50 30.55
N GLN A 11 -2.81 -21.29 31.83
CA GLN A 11 -3.99 -20.53 32.23
C GLN A 11 -3.84 -19.02 31.99
N THR A 12 -2.64 -18.44 32.16
CA THR A 12 -2.42 -17.00 31.92
C THR A 12 -2.43 -16.64 30.43
N ASP A 13 -1.88 -17.49 29.56
CA ASP A 13 -1.98 -17.29 28.10
C ASP A 13 -3.38 -17.58 27.54
N THR A 14 -4.14 -18.50 28.14
CA THR A 14 -5.51 -18.80 27.69
C THR A 14 -6.51 -17.72 28.11
N VAL A 15 -6.31 -17.08 29.28
CA VAL A 15 -7.19 -16.01 29.77
C VAL A 15 -6.97 -14.67 29.05
N LEU A 16 -5.77 -14.41 28.54
CA LEU A 16 -5.50 -13.25 27.67
C LEU A 16 -5.99 -13.44 26.22
N ARG A 17 -6.19 -14.69 25.76
CA ARG A 17 -6.75 -14.98 24.43
C ARG A 17 -8.25 -14.72 24.31
N ASN A 18 -9.03 -14.85 25.38
CA ASN A 18 -10.49 -14.88 25.28
C ASN A 18 -11.22 -13.58 25.68
N ASN A 19 -10.55 -12.58 26.26
CA ASN A 19 -11.26 -11.38 26.75
C ASN A 19 -11.12 -10.13 25.88
N THR A 20 -10.20 -10.10 24.91
CA THR A 20 -10.00 -8.92 24.04
C THR A 20 -10.44 -9.17 22.60
N VAL A 21 -10.28 -10.38 22.06
CA VAL A 21 -10.58 -10.66 20.64
C VAL A 21 -12.05 -11.05 20.43
N ASP A 22 -12.62 -11.89 21.30
CA ASP A 22 -14.04 -12.28 21.21
C ASP A 22 -15.00 -11.12 21.46
N ASN A 23 -14.62 -10.16 22.33
CA ASN A 23 -15.38 -8.94 22.57
C ASN A 23 -15.35 -7.95 21.38
N VAL A 24 -14.30 -8.00 20.55
CA VAL A 24 -14.18 -7.15 19.34
C VAL A 24 -14.88 -7.79 18.15
N ILE A 25 -14.85 -9.12 18.02
CA ILE A 25 -15.58 -9.89 17.00
C ILE A 25 -17.11 -9.78 17.16
N SER A 26 -17.60 -9.67 18.40
CA SER A 26 -19.01 -9.45 18.73
C SER A 26 -19.61 -8.14 18.17
N LEU A 27 -18.76 -7.17 17.84
CA LEU A 27 -19.15 -5.82 17.40
C LEU A 27 -18.85 -5.55 15.92
N MET A 28 -18.40 -6.55 15.16
CA MET A 28 -17.96 -6.42 13.77
C MET A 28 -18.85 -7.20 12.80
N ASP A 29 -19.02 -6.68 11.58
CA ASP A 29 -19.79 -7.34 10.52
C ASP A 29 -19.13 -8.68 10.11
N HIS A 30 -19.93 -9.69 9.74
CA HIS A 30 -19.47 -11.08 9.59
C HIS A 30 -18.28 -11.30 8.63
N LYS A 31 -18.07 -10.39 7.67
CA LYS A 31 -16.92 -10.45 6.75
C LYS A 31 -15.62 -10.01 7.42
N GLU A 32 -15.60 -8.91 8.17
CA GLU A 32 -14.40 -8.38 8.82
C GLU A 32 -13.88 -9.33 9.91
N ALA A 33 -14.79 -9.96 10.65
CA ALA A 33 -14.46 -10.99 11.64
C ALA A 33 -13.74 -12.21 11.02
N LYS A 34 -14.09 -12.57 9.77
CA LYS A 34 -13.46 -13.68 9.05
C LYS A 34 -12.03 -13.33 8.60
N TYR A 35 -11.82 -12.09 8.13
CA TYR A 35 -10.49 -11.59 7.74
C TYR A 35 -9.52 -11.54 8.92
N LEU A 36 -9.94 -11.02 10.07
CA LEU A 36 -9.07 -10.90 11.25
C LEU A 36 -8.66 -12.28 11.80
N LYS A 37 -9.60 -13.24 11.81
CA LYS A 37 -9.35 -14.60 12.28
C LYS A 37 -8.39 -15.36 11.36
N GLN A 38 -8.54 -15.22 10.03
CA GLN A 38 -7.64 -15.87 9.06
C GLN A 38 -6.24 -15.24 9.01
N SER A 39 -6.13 -13.92 9.21
CA SER A 39 -4.84 -13.22 9.34
C SER A 39 -4.05 -13.71 10.56
N GLN A 40 -4.73 -13.91 11.70
CA GLN A 40 -4.12 -14.50 12.89
C GLN A 40 -3.64 -15.93 12.62
N ASP A 41 -4.48 -16.78 12.02
CA ASP A 41 -4.12 -18.16 11.71
C ASP A 41 -2.91 -18.26 10.76
N ALA A 42 -2.80 -17.34 9.78
CA ALA A 42 -1.66 -17.24 8.88
C ALA A 42 -0.37 -16.78 9.57
N GLN A 43 -0.45 -15.83 10.52
CA GLN A 43 0.69 -15.42 11.34
C GLN A 43 1.18 -16.54 12.25
N TYR A 44 0.29 -17.33 12.85
CA TYR A 44 0.69 -18.47 13.68
C TYR A 44 1.30 -19.60 12.83
N SER A 45 0.78 -19.84 11.62
CA SER A 45 1.34 -20.83 10.70
C SER A 45 2.77 -20.49 10.27
N THR A 46 3.05 -19.22 9.98
CA THR A 46 4.39 -18.74 9.60
C THR A 46 5.39 -18.79 10.77
N LEU A 47 4.95 -18.48 11.98
CA LEU A 47 5.74 -18.66 13.21
C LEU A 47 6.08 -20.14 13.46
N ASP A 48 5.12 -21.04 13.30
CA ASP A 48 5.34 -22.49 13.44
C ASP A 48 6.27 -23.05 12.36
N GLN A 49 6.22 -22.51 11.14
CA GLN A 49 7.15 -22.86 10.06
C GLN A 49 8.57 -22.37 10.36
N LEU A 50 8.73 -21.15 10.92
CA LEU A 50 10.02 -20.64 11.37
C LEU A 50 10.60 -21.47 12.52
N LEU A 51 9.76 -21.88 13.49
CA LEU A 51 10.18 -22.67 14.64
C LEU A 51 10.60 -24.10 14.24
N LYS A 52 10.00 -24.66 13.18
CA LYS A 52 10.39 -25.96 12.59
C LYS A 52 11.65 -25.86 11.71
N ALA A 53 11.90 -24.70 11.09
CA ALA A 53 13.10 -24.46 10.28
C ALA A 53 14.36 -24.28 11.12
N THR A 54 14.24 -23.85 12.38
CA THR A 54 15.33 -23.85 13.36
C THR A 54 15.43 -25.21 14.04
N GLY A 55 16.00 -26.19 13.34
CA GLY A 55 16.42 -27.46 13.92
C GLY A 55 17.32 -27.22 15.15
N THR A 56 17.07 -28.00 16.19
CA THR A 56 17.78 -28.03 17.47
C THR A 56 19.30 -28.02 17.30
N ASP A 57 19.97 -26.93 17.70
CA ASP A 57 21.27 -26.96 18.38
C ASP A 57 21.67 -25.55 18.84
N GLY A 58 21.81 -25.38 20.16
CA GLY A 58 22.39 -24.18 20.78
C GLY A 58 21.44 -23.31 21.61
N MET A 59 20.93 -23.84 22.73
CA MET A 59 20.31 -23.01 23.78
C MET A 59 21.38 -22.48 24.74
N PRO A 60 21.55 -21.16 24.94
CA PRO A 60 22.14 -20.64 26.16
C PRO A 60 21.04 -20.44 27.22
N THR A 61 21.22 -21.10 28.35
CA THR A 61 20.42 -20.97 29.57
C THR A 61 20.48 -19.56 30.15
N MET A 62 19.34 -18.91 30.43
CA MET A 62 19.30 -17.66 31.21
C MET A 62 19.15 -17.94 32.71
N SER A 63 20.13 -17.48 33.49
CA SER A 63 20.09 -17.40 34.95
C SER A 63 19.19 -16.24 35.40
N LYS A 64 18.39 -16.47 36.44
CA LYS A 64 17.48 -15.48 37.04
C LYS A 64 18.24 -14.57 38.01
N HIS A 65 18.06 -13.26 37.88
CA HIS A 65 18.26 -12.34 39.00
C HIS A 65 17.12 -11.32 39.10
N SER A 66 16.57 -11.20 40.30
CA SER A 66 15.43 -10.38 40.68
C SER A 66 15.84 -8.97 41.07
N GLY A 67 15.04 -7.96 40.70
CA GLY A 67 15.12 -6.63 41.29
C GLY A 67 14.50 -5.55 40.40
N ASN A 68 13.52 -4.82 40.93
CA ASN A 68 12.96 -3.57 40.40
C ASN A 68 12.70 -2.67 41.64
N PRO A 69 12.51 -1.33 41.55
CA PRO A 69 12.67 -0.39 40.43
C PRO A 69 13.51 0.87 40.79
N GLY A 70 14.04 1.58 39.79
CA GLY A 70 14.50 2.97 39.98
C GLY A 70 15.52 3.50 38.98
N SER A 71 15.04 4.28 38.01
CA SER A 71 15.72 5.43 37.34
C SER A 71 17.22 5.32 37.01
N VAL A 72 17.58 5.12 35.73
CA VAL A 72 18.83 5.64 35.13
C VAL A 72 18.61 6.05 33.66
N THR A 73 18.90 7.32 33.34
CA THR A 73 19.14 7.95 32.03
C THR A 73 20.67 7.95 31.74
N TYR A 74 21.27 7.94 30.55
CA TYR A 74 20.96 7.67 29.14
C TYR A 74 22.27 7.11 28.54
N GLY A 75 22.20 6.17 27.60
CA GLY A 75 23.29 5.92 26.65
C GLY A 75 23.43 4.47 26.18
N SER A 76 23.25 4.21 24.89
CA SER A 76 24.01 3.22 24.07
C SER A 76 23.24 2.77 22.82
N GLY A 77 23.99 2.61 21.72
CA GLY A 77 24.04 1.39 20.88
C GLY A 77 22.75 0.76 20.29
N ARG A 78 22.76 0.68 18.94
CA ARG A 78 22.10 -0.31 18.03
C ARG A 78 22.10 -1.73 18.63
N ILE A 79 21.09 -2.63 18.54
CA ILE A 79 20.27 -3.15 17.41
C ILE A 79 19.00 -3.90 17.94
N LYS A 80 17.87 -3.91 17.19
CA LYS A 80 17.04 -5.07 16.72
C LYS A 80 15.50 -4.96 16.87
N SER A 81 14.84 -5.55 15.85
CA SER A 81 13.51 -6.17 15.76
C SER A 81 12.24 -5.32 15.90
N GLY A 82 11.53 -5.21 14.77
CA GLY A 82 10.16 -5.73 14.61
C GLY A 82 9.07 -5.11 15.48
N GLY A 83 8.56 -3.96 15.05
CA GLY A 83 7.28 -3.42 15.50
C GLY A 83 6.39 -3.17 14.29
N VAL A 84 5.32 -3.97 14.16
CA VAL A 84 4.24 -3.75 13.19
C VAL A 84 3.41 -2.56 13.68
N GLU A 85 3.44 -1.46 12.94
CA GLU A 85 2.54 -0.34 13.14
C GLU A 85 1.25 -0.62 12.35
N VAL A 86 0.20 -1.08 13.04
CA VAL A 86 -1.12 -1.27 12.44
C VAL A 86 -1.71 0.11 12.18
N ARG A 87 -1.80 0.51 10.91
CA ARG A 87 -2.54 1.71 10.48
C ARG A 87 -3.88 1.28 9.93
N THR A 88 -4.92 1.48 10.74
CA THR A 88 -6.31 1.22 10.36
C THR A 88 -6.78 2.26 9.35
N SER A 89 -7.27 1.83 8.19
CA SER A 89 -8.00 2.66 7.23
C SER A 89 -9.42 2.92 7.76
N GLY A 90 -9.64 4.07 8.38
CA GLY A 90 -10.96 4.48 8.88
C GLY A 90 -10.93 5.89 9.43
N SER A 91 -11.36 6.87 8.62
CA SER A 91 -11.58 8.24 9.07
C SER A 91 -12.86 8.31 9.91
N PHE A 92 -12.74 8.19 11.24
CA PHE A 92 -13.77 8.59 12.18
C PHE A 92 -13.42 9.96 12.77
N GLY A 93 -14.18 10.99 12.38
CA GLY A 93 -14.08 12.32 12.95
C GLY A 93 -14.50 12.32 14.41
N VAL A 94 -13.57 12.65 15.31
CA VAL A 94 -13.88 12.99 16.70
C VAL A 94 -13.73 14.50 16.85
N VAL A 95 -14.85 15.18 17.07
CA VAL A 95 -14.92 16.61 17.41
C VAL A 95 -14.35 16.80 18.82
N GLY A 96 -13.09 17.22 18.90
CA GLY A 96 -12.44 17.69 20.13
C GLY A 96 -12.28 19.21 20.09
N LYS A 97 -13.04 19.93 20.93
CA LYS A 97 -12.96 21.38 21.10
C LYS A 97 -11.65 21.72 21.84
N GLY A 98 -10.70 22.36 21.15
CA GLY A 98 -9.45 22.83 21.73
C GLY A 98 -8.81 23.93 20.88
N THR A 99 -8.71 25.12 21.45
CA THR A 99 -8.13 26.35 20.88
C THR A 99 -6.61 26.31 20.89
N GLY A 100 -5.96 26.52 19.74
CA GLY A 100 -4.53 26.85 19.64
C GLY A 100 -3.88 26.52 18.28
N ASN A 101 -3.56 27.56 17.50
CA ASN A 101 -2.63 27.64 16.36
C ASN A 101 -2.64 26.51 15.30
N GLY A 102 -3.55 26.66 14.32
CA GLY A 102 -3.18 26.66 12.89
C GLY A 102 -2.43 25.45 12.32
N ASN A 103 -2.88 24.23 12.59
CA ASN A 103 -2.54 23.10 11.73
C ASN A 103 -3.28 23.30 10.40
N ILE A 104 -2.56 23.74 9.36
CA ILE A 104 -3.05 23.67 7.98
C ILE A 104 -3.04 22.17 7.63
N VAL A 105 -4.11 21.47 7.97
CA VAL A 105 -4.45 20.23 7.27
C VAL A 105 -4.72 20.66 5.84
N ASN A 106 -3.79 20.34 4.93
CA ASN A 106 -4.01 20.49 3.50
C ASN A 106 -5.17 19.55 3.13
N GLU A 107 -6.39 20.09 3.19
CA GLU A 107 -7.61 19.37 2.89
C GLU A 107 -7.59 18.90 1.43
N VAL A 108 -7.70 17.59 1.25
CA VAL A 108 -7.78 17.01 -0.10
C VAL A 108 -9.17 17.29 -0.67
N LYS A 109 -9.23 18.01 -1.79
CA LYS A 109 -10.48 18.43 -2.43
C LYS A 109 -10.89 17.48 -3.53
N GLU A 110 -12.14 17.04 -3.52
CA GLU A 110 -12.73 16.31 -4.63
C GLU A 110 -13.22 17.27 -5.71
N ILE A 111 -12.88 16.99 -6.97
CA ILE A 111 -13.26 17.82 -8.12
C ILE A 111 -13.69 16.97 -9.32
N ASP A 112 -14.44 17.59 -10.23
CA ASP A 112 -14.86 16.96 -11.47
C ASP A 112 -13.66 16.54 -12.34
N PHE A 113 -13.77 15.36 -12.95
CA PHE A 113 -12.80 14.89 -13.93
C PHE A 113 -12.67 15.86 -15.11
N GLY A 114 -11.43 16.19 -15.46
CA GLY A 114 -11.05 17.17 -16.47
C GLY A 114 -10.69 18.53 -15.88
N LYS A 115 -11.15 18.87 -14.67
CA LYS A 115 -10.76 20.12 -13.97
C LYS A 115 -9.45 19.97 -13.18
N HIS A 116 -9.00 18.73 -12.96
CA HIS A 116 -7.75 18.41 -12.26
C HIS A 116 -6.49 18.77 -13.04
N ILE A 117 -6.59 18.98 -14.36
CA ILE A 117 -5.46 19.40 -15.19
C ILE A 117 -5.55 20.91 -15.42
N ILE A 118 -4.53 21.63 -14.95
CA ILE A 118 -4.38 23.07 -15.13
C ILE A 118 -3.18 23.40 -16.02
N LYS A 119 -3.14 24.65 -16.53
CA LYS A 119 -1.93 25.21 -17.14
C LYS A 119 -1.09 25.86 -16.05
N GLY A 120 0.07 25.29 -15.80
CA GLY A 120 1.11 25.88 -14.95
C GLY A 120 2.02 26.84 -15.71
N GLU A 121 3.22 27.03 -15.15
CA GLU A 121 4.22 27.92 -15.71
C GLU A 121 4.54 27.59 -17.17
N ASN A 122 4.69 28.63 -18.00
CA ASN A 122 4.95 28.52 -19.44
C ASN A 122 3.89 27.70 -20.21
N GLY A 123 2.67 27.59 -19.66
CA GLY A 123 1.56 26.86 -20.28
C GLY A 123 1.67 25.33 -20.22
N LYS A 124 2.64 24.79 -19.47
CA LYS A 124 2.77 23.34 -19.28
C LYS A 124 1.60 22.81 -18.45
N LYS A 125 1.06 21.66 -18.84
CA LYS A 125 0.03 20.99 -18.03
C LYS A 125 0.61 20.55 -16.69
N GLN A 126 -0.18 20.74 -15.63
CA GLN A 126 0.11 20.29 -14.27
C GLN A 126 -1.18 19.76 -13.65
N LEU A 127 -1.04 18.86 -12.67
CA LEU A 127 -2.17 18.44 -11.85
C LEU A 127 -2.36 19.41 -10.70
N LEU A 128 -3.62 19.66 -10.33
CA LEU A 128 -3.93 20.39 -9.10
C LEU A 128 -3.38 19.61 -7.90
N PRO A 129 -2.77 20.31 -6.92
CA PRO A 129 -2.28 19.68 -5.70
C PRO A 129 -3.43 19.32 -4.77
N ASN A 130 -3.21 18.38 -3.85
CA ASN A 130 -4.14 17.97 -2.79
C ASN A 130 -5.55 17.73 -3.33
N THR A 131 -5.65 16.98 -4.42
CA THR A 131 -6.89 16.85 -5.19
C THR A 131 -7.22 15.38 -5.43
N LYS A 132 -8.51 15.06 -5.29
CA LYS A 132 -9.13 13.80 -5.72
C LYS A 132 -9.97 14.01 -6.97
N TYR A 133 -9.83 13.10 -7.93
CA TYR A 133 -10.67 13.07 -9.13
C TYR A 133 -11.01 11.63 -9.49
N VAL A 134 -12.19 11.43 -10.05
CA VAL A 134 -12.71 10.10 -10.39
C VAL A 134 -13.05 10.06 -11.87
N THR A 135 -12.48 9.12 -12.61
CA THR A 135 -12.75 8.92 -14.04
C THR A 135 -14.18 8.40 -14.25
N ASN A 136 -14.65 8.42 -15.50
CA ASN A 136 -15.96 7.84 -15.85
C ASN A 136 -16.06 6.33 -15.58
N ASP A 137 -14.93 5.62 -15.47
CA ASP A 137 -14.87 4.19 -15.13
C ASP A 137 -14.59 3.94 -13.64
N ASN A 138 -14.83 4.94 -12.78
CA ASN A 138 -14.67 4.85 -11.32
C ASN A 138 -13.23 4.58 -10.84
N TYR A 139 -12.23 4.90 -11.67
CA TYR A 139 -10.84 4.97 -11.20
C TYR A 139 -10.63 6.28 -10.46
N LYS A 140 -10.21 6.19 -9.20
CA LYS A 140 -10.07 7.32 -8.28
C LYS A 140 -8.60 7.62 -8.10
N TYR A 141 -8.22 8.87 -8.28
CA TYR A 141 -6.85 9.31 -8.16
C TYR A 141 -6.74 10.32 -7.03
N THR A 142 -5.62 10.29 -6.31
CA THR A 142 -5.27 11.31 -5.32
C THR A 142 -3.92 11.91 -5.67
N THR A 143 -3.82 13.23 -5.52
CA THR A 143 -2.57 13.98 -5.67
C THR A 143 -2.12 14.60 -4.35
N ASP A 144 -0.81 14.75 -4.18
CA ASP A 144 -0.22 15.45 -3.03
C ASP A 144 -0.07 16.96 -3.26
N GLU A 145 0.57 17.64 -2.32
CA GLU A 145 0.82 19.08 -2.34
C GLU A 145 1.69 19.58 -3.50
N LEU A 146 2.41 18.69 -4.18
CA LEU A 146 3.20 19.00 -5.37
C LEU A 146 2.45 18.66 -6.67
N GLY A 147 1.22 18.14 -6.58
CA GLY A 147 0.45 17.66 -7.73
C GLY A 147 0.96 16.32 -8.27
N ARG A 148 1.68 15.52 -7.47
CA ARG A 148 2.10 14.17 -7.85
C ARG A 148 0.98 13.19 -7.55
N ILE A 149 0.74 12.22 -8.42
CA ILE A 149 -0.21 11.14 -8.15
C ILE A 149 0.40 10.25 -7.06
N VAL A 150 -0.28 10.13 -5.92
CA VAL A 150 0.16 9.33 -4.77
C VAL A 150 -0.70 8.10 -4.54
N ASN A 151 -1.89 8.04 -5.14
CA ASN A 151 -2.74 6.85 -5.11
C ASN A 151 -3.64 6.80 -6.34
N VAL A 152 -3.87 5.58 -6.83
CA VAL A 152 -4.91 5.22 -7.79
C VAL A 152 -5.66 4.00 -7.26
N ASP A 153 -6.97 4.12 -7.09
CA ASP A 153 -7.88 3.04 -6.70
C ASP A 153 -8.83 2.74 -7.86
N ALA A 154 -8.80 1.50 -8.35
CA ALA A 154 -9.66 0.99 -9.41
C ALA A 154 -10.41 -0.24 -8.87
N PRO A 155 -11.63 -0.06 -8.33
CA PRO A 155 -12.40 -1.15 -7.74
C PRO A 155 -12.69 -2.29 -8.72
N GLU A 156 -12.89 -1.97 -10.01
CA GLU A 156 -13.01 -2.94 -11.10
C GLU A 156 -12.35 -2.36 -12.36
N LEU A 157 -11.33 -3.02 -12.89
CA LEU A 157 -10.71 -2.66 -14.17
C LEU A 157 -11.65 -2.97 -15.34
N VAL A 158 -11.68 -2.05 -16.31
CA VAL A 158 -12.49 -2.16 -17.53
C VAL A 158 -11.59 -2.44 -18.73
N LEU A 159 -11.70 -3.62 -19.34
CA LEU A 159 -10.96 -3.96 -20.55
C LEU A 159 -11.51 -3.22 -21.78
N LYS A 160 -11.00 -2.01 -22.02
CA LYS A 160 -11.38 -1.14 -23.14
C LYS A 160 -10.18 -0.30 -23.55
N LYS A 161 -9.85 -0.29 -24.84
CA LYS A 161 -8.65 0.40 -25.34
C LYS A 161 -8.88 1.91 -25.42
N ALA A 162 -8.09 2.68 -24.68
CA ALA A 162 -7.98 4.13 -24.77
C ALA A 162 -6.91 4.58 -25.79
N ASN A 163 -7.01 5.84 -26.20
CA ASN A 163 -5.97 6.53 -26.95
C ASN A 163 -4.72 6.76 -26.08
N ARG A 164 -3.61 7.18 -26.70
CA ARG A 164 -2.37 7.53 -25.99
C ARG A 164 -1.93 8.94 -26.35
N ASN A 165 -1.49 9.73 -25.37
CA ASN A 165 -0.87 11.03 -25.62
C ASN A 165 0.66 10.89 -25.67
N LYS A 166 1.21 10.70 -26.88
CA LYS A 166 2.67 10.54 -27.07
C LYS A 166 3.49 11.71 -26.53
N TYR A 167 2.96 12.94 -26.62
CA TYR A 167 3.63 14.11 -26.09
C TYR A 167 3.70 14.07 -24.56
N ALA A 168 2.59 13.78 -23.88
CA ALA A 168 2.59 13.65 -22.42
C ALA A 168 3.52 12.52 -21.96
N GLN A 169 3.47 11.36 -22.61
CA GLN A 169 4.35 10.23 -22.29
C GLN A 169 5.83 10.55 -22.46
N ALA A 170 6.21 11.35 -23.47
CA ALA A 170 7.59 11.76 -23.68
C ALA A 170 8.08 12.83 -22.68
N ASN A 171 7.17 13.59 -22.06
CA ASN A 171 7.52 14.78 -21.28
C ASN A 171 7.19 14.71 -19.78
N VAL A 172 6.44 13.70 -19.32
CA VAL A 172 6.11 13.53 -17.89
C VAL A 172 7.39 13.38 -17.05
N GLY A 173 7.39 13.98 -15.86
CA GLY A 173 8.53 14.04 -14.93
C GLY A 173 9.42 15.27 -15.06
N GLY A 174 9.40 15.94 -16.21
CA GLY A 174 10.20 17.13 -16.45
C GLY A 174 11.68 16.89 -16.12
N ARG A 175 12.23 17.70 -15.20
CA ARG A 175 13.65 17.66 -14.81
C ARG A 175 14.06 16.41 -14.02
N ASP A 176 13.10 15.72 -13.39
CA ASP A 176 13.38 14.56 -12.53
C ASP A 176 13.25 13.24 -13.30
N ARG A 177 12.78 13.29 -14.55
CA ARG A 177 12.75 12.14 -15.47
C ARG A 177 14.19 11.71 -15.81
N LEU A 178 14.46 10.41 -15.72
CA LEU A 178 15.74 9.85 -16.15
C LEU A 178 15.75 9.55 -17.67
N PRO A 179 16.92 9.52 -18.32
CA PRO A 179 17.03 9.24 -19.75
C PRO A 179 16.48 7.86 -20.18
N ASP A 180 16.44 6.91 -19.27
CA ASP A 180 15.95 5.54 -19.47
C ASP A 180 14.49 5.34 -19.02
N ASP A 181 13.78 6.42 -18.67
CA ASP A 181 12.36 6.38 -18.35
C ASP A 181 11.47 6.52 -19.60
N ASP A 182 10.36 5.78 -19.58
CA ASP A 182 9.16 6.05 -20.35
C ASP A 182 8.18 6.93 -19.54
N GLY A 183 7.15 7.46 -20.21
CA GLY A 183 5.93 7.90 -19.52
C GLY A 183 5.01 6.70 -19.33
N GLY A 184 5.18 6.02 -18.20
CA GLY A 184 4.44 4.83 -17.82
C GLY A 184 3.02 5.19 -17.37
N HIS A 185 2.05 4.38 -17.77
CA HIS A 185 0.68 4.53 -17.27
C HIS A 185 0.55 3.82 -15.94
N LEU A 186 -0.12 4.43 -14.96
CA LEU A 186 -0.49 3.74 -13.72
C LEU A 186 -1.62 2.73 -13.99
N ILE A 187 -2.66 3.16 -14.71
CA ILE A 187 -3.66 2.28 -15.32
C ILE A 187 -3.41 2.23 -16.82
N GLY A 188 -2.98 1.07 -17.33
CA GLY A 188 -2.66 0.90 -18.74
C GLY A 188 -3.78 1.33 -19.69
N ALA A 189 -3.40 1.85 -20.87
CA ALA A 189 -4.36 2.25 -21.91
C ALA A 189 -5.28 1.10 -22.39
N GLN A 190 -4.92 -0.16 -22.14
CA GLN A 190 -5.80 -1.32 -22.42
C GLN A 190 -6.97 -1.44 -21.42
N PHE A 191 -6.91 -0.74 -20.29
CA PHE A 191 -7.91 -0.70 -19.24
C PHE A 191 -8.67 0.64 -19.21
N ASN A 192 -8.75 1.34 -20.33
CA ASN A 192 -9.32 2.67 -20.48
C ASN A 192 -8.68 3.76 -19.59
N GLY A 193 -7.44 3.55 -19.15
CA GLY A 193 -6.71 4.54 -18.35
C GLY A 193 -6.59 5.89 -19.07
N PRO A 194 -6.68 7.03 -18.35
CA PRO A 194 -6.51 8.36 -18.94
C PRO A 194 -5.20 8.48 -19.73
N PRO A 195 -5.20 9.15 -20.90
CA PRO A 195 -4.04 9.18 -21.78
C PRO A 195 -3.01 10.25 -21.42
N ASP A 196 -3.32 11.20 -20.55
CA ASP A 196 -2.55 12.41 -20.28
C ASP A 196 -1.85 12.35 -18.90
N ILE A 197 -1.25 13.45 -18.47
CA ILE A 197 -0.43 13.53 -17.24
C ILE A 197 -1.15 13.09 -15.95
N ASP A 198 -2.47 12.96 -15.98
CA ASP A 198 -3.33 12.52 -14.88
C ASP A 198 -3.32 11.01 -14.63
N ASN A 199 -2.55 10.25 -15.41
CA ASN A 199 -2.36 8.82 -15.19
C ASN A 199 -0.95 8.39 -15.61
N LEU A 200 -0.01 9.34 -15.71
CA LEU A 200 1.34 9.10 -16.17
C LEU A 200 2.36 9.47 -15.09
N VAL A 201 3.40 8.64 -15.00
CA VAL A 201 4.59 8.91 -14.17
C VAL A 201 5.85 8.61 -14.98
N PRO A 202 7.01 9.20 -14.63
CA PRO A 202 8.30 8.73 -15.13
C PRO A 202 8.54 7.32 -14.61
N GLN A 203 8.66 6.36 -15.52
CA GLN A 203 8.77 4.95 -15.17
C GLN A 203 9.90 4.32 -15.96
N ASN A 204 10.79 3.58 -15.30
CA ASN A 204 11.92 2.95 -15.95
C ASN A 204 11.46 2.05 -17.09
N SER A 205 12.05 2.23 -18.27
CA SER A 205 11.58 1.55 -19.48
C SER A 205 11.69 0.03 -19.41
N GLN A 206 12.61 -0.53 -18.61
CA GLN A 206 12.73 -1.97 -18.46
C GLN A 206 11.59 -2.60 -17.65
N ILE A 207 11.03 -1.89 -16.66
CA ILE A 207 9.87 -2.41 -15.93
C ILE A 207 8.57 -2.19 -16.71
N ASN A 208 8.47 -1.08 -17.45
CA ASN A 208 7.27 -0.65 -18.17
C ASN A 208 7.03 -1.39 -19.50
N ARG A 209 8.11 -1.71 -20.24
CA ARG A 209 7.99 -2.33 -21.56
C ARG A 209 7.79 -3.85 -21.47
N ARG A 210 7.52 -4.45 -22.63
CA ARG A 210 7.34 -5.90 -22.78
C ARG A 210 8.48 -6.68 -22.14
N GLY A 211 8.13 -7.64 -21.28
CA GLY A 211 9.08 -8.46 -20.51
C GLY A 211 9.54 -7.81 -19.20
N GLY A 212 9.04 -6.61 -18.88
CA GLY A 212 9.20 -5.96 -17.59
C GLY A 212 8.11 -6.35 -16.60
N VAL A 213 8.41 -6.22 -15.31
CA VAL A 213 7.51 -6.66 -14.23
C VAL A 213 6.15 -5.95 -14.25
N TRP A 214 6.10 -4.68 -14.67
CA TRP A 214 4.85 -3.94 -14.79
C TRP A 214 4.00 -4.47 -15.95
N TYR A 215 4.64 -4.67 -17.10
CA TYR A 215 3.98 -5.22 -18.28
C TYR A 215 3.41 -6.62 -18.02
N GLU A 216 4.16 -7.47 -17.31
CA GLU A 216 3.73 -8.82 -16.98
C GLU A 216 2.52 -8.82 -16.05
N MET A 217 2.54 -7.96 -15.03
CA MET A 217 1.42 -7.74 -14.11
C MET A 217 0.16 -7.24 -14.86
N GLU A 218 0.29 -6.22 -15.72
CA GLU A 218 -0.84 -5.77 -16.55
C GLU A 218 -1.33 -6.86 -17.52
N THR A 219 -0.43 -7.72 -18.01
CA THR A 219 -0.81 -8.84 -18.88
C THR A 219 -1.63 -9.88 -18.12
N GLU A 220 -1.29 -10.16 -16.86
CA GLU A 220 -2.05 -11.04 -15.97
C GLU A 220 -3.49 -10.52 -15.79
N TRP A 221 -3.64 -9.24 -15.45
CA TRP A 221 -4.96 -8.60 -15.31
C TRP A 221 -5.77 -8.65 -16.60
N ALA A 222 -5.13 -8.35 -17.73
CA ALA A 222 -5.79 -8.37 -19.03
C ALA A 222 -6.22 -9.79 -19.44
N ASN A 223 -5.50 -10.83 -19.03
CA ASN A 223 -5.89 -12.21 -19.30
C ASN A 223 -7.10 -12.62 -18.46
N ALA A 224 -7.14 -12.25 -17.17
CA ALA A 224 -8.30 -12.51 -16.30
C ALA A 224 -9.57 -11.83 -16.84
N LEU A 225 -9.47 -10.58 -17.29
CA LEU A 225 -10.59 -9.82 -17.89
C LEU A 225 -11.06 -10.38 -19.25
N LYS A 226 -10.26 -11.23 -19.91
CA LYS A 226 -10.62 -11.88 -21.19
C LYS A 226 -11.26 -13.26 -21.02
N GLU A 227 -11.31 -13.78 -19.80
CA GLU A 227 -11.96 -15.07 -19.53
C GLU A 227 -13.47 -15.02 -19.84
N VAL A 228 -14.11 -16.19 -19.89
CA VAL A 228 -15.55 -16.32 -20.17
C VAL A 228 -16.19 -17.19 -19.06
N PRO A 229 -16.97 -16.59 -18.14
CA PRO A 229 -17.25 -15.15 -18.01
C PRO A 229 -16.00 -14.33 -17.61
N PRO A 230 -15.93 -13.03 -17.95
CA PRO A 230 -14.83 -12.17 -17.52
C PRO A 230 -14.70 -12.15 -15.99
N LYS A 231 -13.49 -12.33 -15.48
CA LYS A 231 -13.22 -12.16 -14.06
C LYS A 231 -13.16 -10.69 -13.68
N LYS A 232 -13.51 -10.39 -12.44
CA LYS A 232 -13.26 -9.06 -11.84
C LYS A 232 -11.78 -8.91 -11.45
N VAL A 233 -11.25 -7.71 -11.66
CA VAL A 233 -9.90 -7.33 -11.21
C VAL A 233 -9.98 -5.98 -10.52
N SER A 234 -9.62 -5.92 -9.23
CA SER A 234 -9.47 -4.67 -8.48
C SER A 234 -8.00 -4.34 -8.32
N VAL A 235 -7.65 -3.05 -8.32
CA VAL A 235 -6.25 -2.59 -8.26
C VAL A 235 -6.15 -1.33 -7.40
N SER A 236 -5.15 -1.29 -6.52
CA SER A 236 -4.66 -0.08 -5.85
C SER A 236 -3.17 0.11 -6.16
N ILE A 237 -2.77 1.32 -6.54
CA ILE A 237 -1.39 1.66 -6.89
C ILE A 237 -0.97 2.90 -6.12
N GLU A 238 0.13 2.80 -5.39
CA GLU A 238 0.75 3.90 -4.65
C GLU A 238 2.18 4.14 -5.16
N PRO A 239 2.41 5.18 -5.99
CA PRO A 239 3.75 5.63 -6.30
C PRO A 239 4.42 6.22 -5.05
N ILE A 240 5.63 5.75 -4.74
CA ILE A 240 6.40 6.17 -3.57
C ILE A 240 7.50 7.13 -4.02
N TYR A 241 7.55 8.32 -3.41
CA TYR A 241 8.50 9.37 -3.79
C TYR A 241 9.43 9.74 -2.63
N SER A 242 10.70 9.99 -2.94
CA SER A 242 11.62 10.69 -2.03
C SER A 242 11.65 12.17 -2.31
N ASN A 243 11.67 12.96 -1.23
CA ASN A 243 11.79 14.42 -1.28
C ASN A 243 10.72 15.04 -2.21
N ASN A 244 11.11 16.10 -2.93
CA ASN A 244 10.25 16.83 -3.86
C ASN A 244 10.42 16.35 -5.32
N SER A 245 10.86 15.09 -5.52
CA SER A 245 11.00 14.52 -6.87
C SER A 245 9.63 14.30 -7.53
N MET A 246 9.51 14.63 -8.82
CA MET A 246 8.35 14.27 -9.66
C MET A 246 8.43 12.83 -10.20
N ARG A 247 9.57 12.15 -10.02
CA ARG A 247 9.78 10.75 -10.36
C ARG A 247 9.64 9.89 -9.10
N PRO A 248 8.77 8.87 -9.09
CA PRO A 248 8.69 7.93 -7.98
C PRO A 248 9.94 7.03 -7.92
N ASP A 249 10.33 6.61 -6.73
CA ASP A 249 11.42 5.66 -6.51
C ASP A 249 10.95 4.21 -6.62
N SER A 250 9.70 3.95 -6.25
CA SER A 250 9.05 2.64 -6.32
C SER A 250 7.53 2.77 -6.42
N PHE A 251 6.88 1.63 -6.56
CA PHE A 251 5.43 1.49 -6.57
C PHE A 251 5.03 0.39 -5.60
N MET A 252 4.05 0.66 -4.73
CA MET A 252 3.31 -0.39 -4.04
C MET A 252 2.03 -0.66 -4.83
N VAL A 253 1.87 -1.89 -5.29
CA VAL A 253 0.70 -2.31 -6.09
C VAL A 253 0.00 -3.43 -5.35
N GLU A 254 -1.27 -3.26 -5.07
CA GLU A 254 -2.16 -4.31 -4.57
C GLU A 254 -3.22 -4.60 -5.62
N TYR A 255 -3.46 -5.87 -5.93
CA TYR A 255 -4.56 -6.25 -6.82
C TYR A 255 -5.21 -7.57 -6.41
N GLU A 256 -6.50 -7.69 -6.70
CA GLU A 256 -7.26 -8.92 -6.52
C GLU A 256 -7.85 -9.34 -7.85
N ILE A 257 -7.68 -10.62 -8.21
CA ILE A 257 -8.40 -11.25 -9.32
C ILE A 257 -9.46 -12.16 -8.69
N GLU A 258 -10.70 -12.07 -9.18
CA GLU A 258 -11.88 -12.72 -8.60
C GLU A 258 -11.62 -14.12 -8.02
N GLY A 259 -11.93 -14.27 -6.74
CA GLY A 259 -11.81 -15.53 -6.00
C GLY A 259 -10.38 -15.91 -5.60
N GLN A 260 -9.39 -15.06 -5.89
CA GLN A 260 -8.02 -15.19 -5.40
C GLN A 260 -7.76 -14.27 -4.21
N PHE A 261 -6.72 -14.57 -3.43
CA PHE A 261 -6.23 -13.64 -2.42
C PHE A 261 -5.57 -12.41 -3.09
N PRO A 262 -5.65 -11.22 -2.49
CA PRO A 262 -4.92 -10.05 -2.97
C PRO A 262 -3.42 -10.33 -3.09
N VAL A 263 -2.83 -9.83 -4.17
CA VAL A 263 -1.39 -9.87 -4.44
C VAL A 263 -0.84 -8.47 -4.18
N ILE A 264 0.21 -8.39 -3.35
CA ILE A 264 0.93 -7.15 -3.07
C ILE A 264 2.31 -7.23 -3.73
N ARG A 265 2.68 -6.21 -4.49
CA ARG A 265 3.98 -6.07 -5.16
C ARG A 265 4.61 -4.73 -4.83
N GLU A 266 5.82 -4.77 -4.32
CA GLU A 266 6.71 -3.61 -4.32
C GLU A 266 7.60 -3.69 -5.56
N ILE A 267 7.57 -2.65 -6.41
CA ILE A 267 8.33 -2.59 -7.66
C ILE A 267 9.23 -1.36 -7.60
N ALA A 268 10.56 -1.55 -7.60
CA ALA A 268 11.46 -0.41 -7.67
C ALA A 268 11.46 0.19 -9.08
N ASN A 269 11.45 1.52 -9.15
CA ASN A 269 11.44 2.25 -10.40
C ASN A 269 12.86 2.36 -10.97
N LYS A 270 13.46 1.23 -11.32
CA LYS A 270 14.82 1.09 -11.86
C LYS A 270 14.93 -0.14 -12.75
N SER A 271 16.05 -0.27 -13.46
CA SER A 271 16.39 -1.48 -14.21
C SER A 271 16.28 -2.73 -13.32
N GLY A 272 15.55 -3.74 -13.81
CA GLY A 272 15.32 -5.02 -13.11
C GLY A 272 14.12 -5.05 -12.15
N GLY A 273 13.57 -3.91 -11.75
CA GLY A 273 12.53 -3.83 -10.72
C GLY A 273 13.04 -3.92 -9.29
#